data_AF-A0A379FWC6-F1
#
_entry.id   AF-A0A379FWC6-F1
#
_cell.length_a   1.000
_cell.length_b   1.000
_cell.length_c   1.000
_cell.angle_alpha   90.00
_cell.angle_beta   90.00
_cell.angle_gamma   90.00
#
_symmetry.space_group_name_H-M   'P 1'
#
loop_
_entity.id
_entity.type
_entity.pdbx_description
1 polymer ?
#
loop_
_entity_poly.entity_id
_entity_poly.type
_entity_poly.pdbx_seq_one_letter_code
_entity_poly.pdbx_strand_id
1 'polypeptide(L)'
;MDIENNLLEKSCSNLTNLFSKYFNWNDIDLSITRVDLSNKQVSIMSNNYEWLLIYWNADLDLRLSERLSPGVQYWSNYSESFVNTLAKTKKRELKIDFCAKYGNVYEITSINSRKKISLNDMISLYKCRPTIIDFAYESWKKDKDNYAI
;
A
#
# COMPACT_ATOMS: atom_id res chain seq x y z
N MET A 1 -11.90 -11.04 0.32
CA MET A 1 -11.57 -10.39 -0.97
C MET A 1 -10.82 -11.43 -1.77
N ASP A 2 -11.14 -11.62 -3.04
CA ASP A 2 -10.35 -12.49 -3.90
C ASP A 2 -9.11 -11.70 -4.37
N ILE A 3 -7.96 -12.03 -3.80
CA ILE A 3 -6.68 -11.35 -4.10
C ILE A 3 -6.10 -11.85 -5.42
N GLU A 4 -6.48 -13.06 -5.87
CA GLU A 4 -6.04 -13.68 -7.12
C GLU A 4 -6.92 -13.24 -8.30
N ASN A 5 -7.18 -11.93 -8.38
CA ASN A 5 -8.07 -11.34 -9.38
C ASN A 5 -7.28 -10.58 -10.44
N ASN A 6 -7.51 -10.90 -11.72
CA ASN A 6 -6.96 -10.19 -12.89
C ASN A 6 -7.21 -8.66 -12.83
N LEU A 7 -8.32 -8.26 -12.22
CA LEU A 7 -8.65 -6.94 -11.67
C LEU A 7 -7.47 -6.23 -11.01
N LEU A 8 -7.03 -6.84 -9.92
CA LEU A 8 -6.04 -6.30 -9.02
C LEU A 8 -4.65 -6.28 -9.68
N GLU A 9 -4.30 -7.34 -10.42
CA GLU A 9 -3.06 -7.41 -11.19
C GLU A 9 -2.98 -6.30 -12.25
N LYS A 10 -4.08 -6.07 -12.98
CA LYS A 10 -4.18 -4.99 -13.98
C LYS A 10 -4.09 -3.61 -13.33
N SER A 11 -4.75 -3.43 -12.18
CA SER A 11 -4.66 -2.19 -11.39
C SER A 11 -3.22 -1.91 -10.95
N CYS A 12 -2.50 -2.95 -10.53
CA CYS A 12 -1.08 -2.82 -10.17
C CYS A 12 -0.21 -2.44 -11.38
N SER A 13 -0.45 -3.04 -12.53
CA SER A 13 0.23 -2.74 -13.78
C SER A 13 -0.02 -1.29 -14.22
N ASN A 14 -1.26 -0.80 -14.08
CA ASN A 14 -1.62 0.58 -14.41
C ASN A 14 -0.88 1.60 -13.52
N LEU A 15 -0.83 1.37 -12.20
CA LEU A 15 -0.08 2.23 -11.29
C LEU A 15 1.41 2.27 -11.67
N THR A 16 1.98 1.08 -11.92
CA THR A 16 3.39 0.93 -12.32
C THR A 16 3.70 1.75 -13.58
N ASN A 17 2.87 1.62 -14.61
CA ASN A 17 3.07 2.31 -15.88
C ASN A 17 2.92 3.82 -15.73
N LEU A 18 1.87 4.29 -15.05
CA LEU A 18 1.56 5.72 -14.89
C LEU A 18 2.67 6.46 -14.17
N PHE A 19 3.22 5.84 -13.12
CA PHE A 19 4.20 6.49 -12.25
C PHE A 19 5.66 6.07 -12.54
N SER A 20 5.90 5.33 -13.63
CA SER A 20 7.23 4.84 -14.06
C SER A 20 8.28 5.94 -14.28
N LYS A 21 7.85 7.17 -14.62
CA LYS A 21 8.75 8.32 -14.81
C LYS A 21 9.14 9.00 -13.50
N TYR A 22 8.42 8.73 -12.42
CA TYR A 22 8.60 9.39 -11.12
C TYR A 22 9.30 8.48 -10.10
N PHE A 23 9.18 7.16 -10.26
CA PHE A 23 9.75 6.20 -9.32
C PHE A 23 10.56 5.12 -10.03
N ASN A 24 11.69 4.77 -9.42
CA ASN A 24 12.44 3.59 -9.79
C ASN A 24 11.84 2.36 -9.10
N TRP A 25 10.94 1.66 -9.81
CA TRP A 25 10.31 0.43 -9.31
C TRP A 25 11.26 -0.74 -9.10
N ASN A 26 12.53 -0.66 -9.51
CA ASN A 26 13.51 -1.66 -9.10
C ASN A 26 13.96 -1.49 -7.63
N ASP A 27 13.91 -0.25 -7.14
CA ASP A 27 14.39 0.13 -5.82
C ASP A 27 13.27 0.25 -4.79
N ILE A 28 12.07 0.67 -5.20
CA ILE A 28 10.94 0.85 -4.29
C ILE A 28 9.69 0.07 -4.72
N ASP A 29 8.86 -0.25 -3.74
CA ASP A 29 7.45 -0.57 -3.92
C ASP A 29 6.59 0.40 -3.12
N LEU A 30 5.41 0.67 -3.65
CA LEU A 30 4.38 1.52 -3.09
C LEU A 30 3.09 0.71 -2.97
N SER A 31 2.44 0.79 -1.82
CA SER A 31 1.08 0.30 -1.63
C SER A 31 0.24 1.38 -0.96
N ILE A 32 -1.03 1.46 -1.33
CA ILE A 32 -2.01 2.34 -0.73
C ILE A 32 -3.13 1.45 -0.22
N THR A 33 -3.52 1.66 1.03
CA THR A 33 -4.66 0.99 1.65
C THR A 33 -5.58 2.05 2.20
N ARG A 34 -6.84 2.02 1.78
CA ARG A 34 -7.91 2.82 2.36
C ARG A 34 -8.84 1.91 3.14
N VAL A 35 -9.11 2.28 4.39
CA VAL A 35 -9.99 1.55 5.29
C VAL A 35 -11.12 2.47 5.70
N ASP A 36 -12.32 2.16 5.24
CA ASP A 36 -13.55 2.86 5.61
C ASP A 36 -14.28 2.03 6.67
N LEU A 37 -14.21 2.48 7.92
CA LEU A 37 -14.85 1.77 9.03
C LEU A 37 -16.36 1.89 9.02
N SER A 38 -16.92 2.98 8.48
CA SER A 38 -18.36 3.19 8.39
C SER A 38 -18.99 2.19 7.41
N ASN A 39 -18.36 2.02 6.25
CA ASN A 39 -18.83 1.14 5.19
C ASN A 39 -18.23 -0.28 5.28
N LYS A 40 -17.38 -0.56 6.27
CA LYS A 40 -16.65 -1.82 6.45
C LYS A 40 -15.91 -2.25 5.18
N GLN A 41 -15.27 -1.29 4.52
CA GLN A 41 -14.62 -1.50 3.24
C GLN A 41 -13.11 -1.28 3.33
N VAL A 42 -12.36 -2.17 2.69
CA VAL A 42 -10.93 -2.02 2.48
C VAL A 42 -10.68 -1.97 0.97
N SER A 43 -9.91 -0.98 0.54
CA SER A 43 -9.47 -0.84 -0.85
C SER A 43 -7.96 -0.76 -0.87
N ILE A 44 -7.33 -1.54 -1.74
CA ILE A 44 -5.88 -1.65 -1.84
C ILE A 44 -5.45 -1.41 -3.29
N MET A 45 -4.31 -0.76 -3.45
CA MET A 45 -3.61 -0.61 -4.71
C MET A 45 -2.10 -0.71 -4.45
N SER A 46 -1.35 -1.35 -5.33
CA SER A 46 0.12 -1.39 -5.22
C SER A 46 0.75 -1.43 -6.59
N ASN A 47 2.03 -1.07 -6.73
CA ASN A 47 2.77 -1.31 -7.97
C ASN A 47 3.31 -2.75 -8.05
N ASN A 48 3.15 -3.53 -6.98
CA ASN A 48 3.72 -4.87 -6.86
C ASN A 48 2.64 -5.86 -6.43
N TYR A 49 2.11 -6.59 -7.41
CA TYR A 49 1.07 -7.60 -7.19
C TYR A 49 1.60 -8.81 -6.41
N GLU A 50 2.83 -9.27 -6.68
CA GLU A 50 3.47 -10.36 -5.93
C GLU A 50 3.57 -10.02 -4.43
N TRP A 51 3.90 -8.77 -4.11
CA TRP A 51 3.90 -8.30 -2.72
C TRP A 51 2.51 -8.37 -2.07
N LEU A 52 1.43 -8.05 -2.80
CA LEU A 52 0.07 -8.18 -2.28
C LEU A 52 -0.30 -9.65 -2.00
N LEU A 53 0.13 -10.58 -2.87
CA LEU A 53 -0.08 -12.02 -2.66
C LEU A 53 0.70 -12.51 -1.42
N ILE A 54 1.96 -12.11 -1.26
CA ILE A 54 2.77 -12.45 -0.08
C ILE A 54 2.13 -11.89 1.21
N TYR A 55 1.65 -10.65 1.17
CA TYR A 55 0.97 -10.00 2.28
C TYR A 55 -0.29 -10.77 2.71
N TRP A 56 -1.11 -11.16 1.72
CA TRP A 56 -2.37 -11.85 1.95
C TRP A 56 -2.16 -13.29 2.44
N ASN A 57 -1.24 -14.03 1.81
CA ASN A 57 -0.91 -15.40 2.20
C ASN A 57 -0.25 -15.50 3.59
N ALA A 58 0.11 -14.37 4.20
CA ALA A 58 0.63 -14.29 5.56
C ALA A 58 -0.41 -13.76 6.57
N ASP A 59 -1.68 -13.67 6.19
CA ASP A 59 -2.80 -13.20 7.02
C ASP A 59 -2.57 -11.81 7.63
N LEU A 60 -1.78 -10.96 6.96
CA LEU A 60 -1.52 -9.60 7.45
C LEU A 60 -2.73 -8.66 7.26
N ASP A 61 -3.69 -9.03 6.41
CA ASP A 61 -4.98 -8.36 6.30
C ASP A 61 -5.81 -8.51 7.59
N LEU A 62 -5.75 -9.67 8.26
CA LEU A 62 -6.39 -9.88 9.56
C LEU A 62 -5.76 -9.04 10.68
N ARG A 63 -4.53 -8.55 10.46
CA ARG A 63 -3.75 -7.72 11.38
C ARG A 63 -3.76 -6.23 11.00
N LEU A 64 -4.67 -5.83 10.12
CA LEU A 64 -4.75 -4.45 9.64
C LEU A 64 -4.91 -3.43 10.78
N SER A 65 -5.55 -3.81 11.88
CA SER A 65 -5.72 -2.97 13.09
C SER A 65 -4.39 -2.49 13.67
N GLU A 66 -3.31 -3.28 13.60
CA GLU A 66 -1.97 -2.89 14.06
C GLU A 66 -1.42 -1.68 13.28
N ARG A 67 -1.92 -1.47 12.05
CA ARG A 67 -1.46 -0.43 11.12
C ARG A 67 -2.36 0.81 11.11
N LEU A 68 -3.51 0.77 11.79
CA LEU A 68 -4.47 1.88 11.88
C LEU A 68 -4.09 2.90 12.96
N SER A 69 -2.79 3.19 13.10
CA SER A 69 -2.26 4.21 13.99
C SER A 69 -1.79 5.42 13.17
N PRO A 70 -2.43 6.60 13.29
CA PRO A 70 -2.02 7.79 12.57
C PRO A 70 -0.54 8.14 12.82
N GLY A 71 0.13 8.64 11.78
CA GLY A 71 1.54 9.01 11.81
C GLY A 71 2.43 8.12 10.94
N VAL A 72 3.72 8.09 11.28
CA VAL A 72 4.75 7.34 10.55
C VAL A 72 5.16 6.14 11.39
N GLN A 73 5.10 4.94 10.82
CA GLN A 73 5.44 3.70 11.52
C GLN A 73 6.36 2.82 10.69
N TYR A 74 7.42 2.30 11.32
CA TYR A 74 8.25 1.26 10.73
C TYR A 74 7.61 -0.10 10.98
N TRP A 75 7.70 -1.02 10.02
CA TRP A 75 7.15 -2.36 10.21
C TRP A 75 7.83 -3.16 11.33
N SER A 76 9.05 -2.78 11.70
CA SER A 76 9.73 -3.33 12.89
C SER A 76 9.03 -3.00 14.22
N ASN A 77 8.10 -2.04 14.22
CA ASN A 77 7.33 -1.66 15.40
C ASN A 77 6.03 -2.47 15.54
N TYR A 78 5.65 -3.25 14.52
CA TYR A 78 4.48 -4.12 14.55
C TYR A 78 4.85 -5.52 15.06
N SER A 79 3.85 -6.41 15.15
CA SER A 79 4.09 -7.80 15.53
C SER A 79 5.05 -8.53 14.59
N GLU A 80 5.64 -9.61 15.11
CA GLU A 80 6.66 -10.40 14.41
C GLU A 80 6.20 -10.94 13.04
N SER A 81 4.89 -11.15 12.85
CA SER A 81 4.33 -11.55 11.55
C SER A 81 4.67 -10.57 10.43
N PHE A 82 4.73 -9.26 10.72
CA PHE A 82 5.11 -8.25 9.75
C PHE A 82 6.59 -8.36 9.37
N VAL A 83 7.46 -8.55 10.36
CA VAL A 83 8.91 -8.71 10.16
C VAL A 83 9.20 -9.99 9.37
N ASN A 84 8.59 -11.11 9.76
CA ASN A 84 8.77 -12.41 9.12
C ASN A 84 8.22 -12.43 7.68
N THR A 85 7.14 -11.70 7.42
CA THR A 85 6.60 -11.55 6.06
C THR A 85 7.49 -10.65 5.20
N LEU A 86 8.00 -9.55 5.74
CA LEU A 86 8.92 -8.65 5.03
C LEU A 86 10.21 -9.38 4.61
N ALA A 87 10.67 -10.37 5.37
CA ALA A 87 11.84 -11.19 5.02
C ALA A 87 11.68 -11.94 3.68
N LYS A 88 10.43 -12.18 3.23
CA LYS A 88 10.11 -12.88 1.98
C LYS A 88 10.32 -12.01 0.71
N THR A 89 10.48 -10.70 0.85
CA THR A 89 10.73 -9.79 -0.29
C THR A 89 12.20 -9.35 -0.39
N LYS A 90 12.64 -9.05 -1.61
CA LYS A 90 13.97 -8.48 -1.91
C LYS A 90 14.08 -6.99 -1.54
N LYS A 91 12.95 -6.27 -1.42
CA LYS A 91 12.92 -4.83 -1.09
C LYS A 91 12.57 -4.63 0.38
N ARG A 92 13.46 -5.07 1.28
CA ARG A 92 13.21 -5.14 2.72
C ARG A 92 14.11 -4.27 3.60
N GLU A 93 15.02 -3.50 3.00
CA GLU A 93 15.95 -2.64 3.76
C GLU A 93 15.19 -1.53 4.50
N LEU A 94 14.10 -1.05 3.91
CA LEU A 94 13.18 -0.13 4.56
C LEU A 94 11.75 -0.58 4.27
N LYS A 95 10.92 -0.59 5.31
CA LYS A 95 9.48 -0.74 5.19
C LYS A 95 8.78 0.19 6.19
N ILE A 96 8.04 1.15 5.65
CA ILE A 96 7.42 2.24 6.40
C ILE A 96 5.97 2.44 5.95
N ASP A 97 5.11 2.77 6.91
CA ASP A 97 3.72 3.15 6.71
C ASP A 97 3.54 4.63 7.10
N PHE A 98 2.87 5.38 6.22
CA PHE A 98 2.32 6.70 6.51
C PHE A 98 0.81 6.56 6.64
N CYS A 99 0.28 6.66 7.85
CA CYS A 99 -1.14 6.52 8.13
C CYS A 99 -1.76 7.89 8.44
N ALA A 100 -2.78 8.27 7.68
CA ALA A 100 -3.62 9.42 8.01
C ALA A 100 -5.03 8.96 8.36
N LYS A 101 -5.69 9.69 9.26
CA LYS A 101 -7.06 9.43 9.67
C LYS A 101 -7.94 10.65 9.36
N TYR A 102 -9.06 10.40 8.71
CA TYR A 102 -10.08 11.38 8.35
C TYR A 102 -11.44 10.88 8.83
N GLY A 103 -11.83 11.24 10.06
CA GLY A 103 -13.01 10.67 10.70
C GLY A 103 -12.91 9.15 10.85
N ASN A 104 -13.79 8.41 10.17
CA ASN A 104 -13.84 6.94 10.16
C ASN A 104 -13.03 6.30 9.02
N VAL A 105 -12.32 7.10 8.23
CA VAL A 105 -11.47 6.62 7.14
C VAL A 105 -10.01 6.68 7.55
N TYR A 106 -9.27 5.60 7.31
CA TYR A 106 -7.81 5.56 7.41
C TYR A 106 -7.21 5.36 6.02
N GLU A 107 -6.10 6.04 5.77
CA GLU A 107 -5.34 5.92 4.53
C GLU A 107 -3.87 5.65 4.85
N ILE A 108 -3.42 4.44 4.52
CA ILE A 108 -2.05 3.99 4.71
C ILE A 108 -1.34 4.06 3.37
N THR A 109 -0.20 4.74 3.32
CA THR A 109 0.74 4.69 2.22
C THR A 109 1.98 3.94 2.69
N SER A 110 2.21 2.77 2.13
CA SER A 110 3.34 1.90 2.47
C SER A 110 4.44 2.01 1.44
N ILE A 111 5.68 2.10 1.90
CA ILE A 111 6.86 2.11 1.03
C ILE A 111 7.79 0.99 1.46
N ASN A 112 8.19 0.16 0.49
CA ASN A 112 9.21 -0.87 0.65
C ASN A 112 10.41 -0.42 -0.17
N SER A 113 11.63 -0.61 0.32
CA SER A 113 12.80 -0.30 -0.47
C SER A 113 13.92 -1.32 -0.30
N ARG A 114 14.68 -1.50 -1.39
CA ARG A 114 15.95 -2.24 -1.39
C ARG A 114 17.10 -1.46 -0.74
N LYS A 115 16.93 -0.15 -0.53
CA LYS A 115 17.96 0.75 -0.01
C LYS A 115 17.39 1.55 1.17
N LYS A 116 18.29 2.09 1.99
CA LYS A 116 17.90 3.15 2.91
C LYS A 116 17.43 4.36 2.11
N ILE A 117 16.36 4.99 2.57
CA ILE A 117 15.84 6.23 1.98
C ILE A 117 16.27 7.38 2.89
N SER A 118 16.81 8.46 2.30
CA SER A 118 17.19 9.63 3.08
C SER A 118 15.95 10.36 3.62
N LEU A 119 16.11 11.20 4.65
CA LEU A 119 14.99 12.00 5.16
C LEU A 119 14.39 12.91 4.08
N ASN A 120 15.23 13.49 3.22
CA ASN A 120 14.78 14.36 2.12
C ASN A 120 13.95 13.58 1.09
N ASP A 121 14.37 12.36 0.78
CA ASP A 121 13.60 11.48 -0.10
C ASP A 121 12.30 11.05 0.56
N MET A 122 12.29 10.70 1.85
CA MET A 122 11.06 10.40 2.60
C MET A 122 10.06 11.57 2.58
N ILE A 123 10.54 12.80 2.77
CA ILE A 123 9.70 14.01 2.69
C ILE A 123 9.16 14.19 1.26
N SER A 124 9.99 13.93 0.25
CA SER A 124 9.56 14.03 -1.15
C SER A 124 8.49 12.99 -1.50
N LEU A 125 8.67 11.75 -1.05
CA LEU A 125 7.67 10.69 -1.16
C LEU A 125 6.36 11.05 -0.45
N TYR A 126 6.47 11.61 0.77
CA TYR A 126 5.30 12.07 1.52
C TYR A 126 4.56 13.21 0.80
N LYS A 127 5.27 14.13 0.15
CA LYS A 127 4.65 15.20 -0.66
C LYS A 127 3.89 14.67 -1.88
N CYS A 128 4.29 13.54 -2.45
CA CYS A 128 3.57 12.90 -3.56
C CYS A 128 2.30 12.16 -3.10
N ARG A 129 2.18 11.85 -1.81
CA ARG A 129 1.08 11.04 -1.25
C ARG A 129 -0.32 11.50 -1.68
N PRO A 130 -0.68 12.79 -1.63
CA PRO A 130 -2.03 13.24 -2.02
C PRO A 130 -2.37 12.88 -3.47
N THR A 131 -1.46 13.10 -4.41
CA THR A 131 -1.66 12.79 -5.84
C THR A 131 -1.86 11.30 -6.07
N ILE A 132 -1.10 10.46 -5.37
CA ILE A 132 -1.17 9.01 -5.53
C ILE A 132 -2.48 8.46 -4.92
N ILE A 133 -2.91 9.01 -3.77
CA ILE A 133 -4.18 8.65 -3.14
C ILE A 133 -5.37 9.07 -4.02
N ASP A 134 -5.34 10.28 -4.58
CA ASP A 134 -6.39 10.77 -5.47
C ASP A 134 -6.54 9.88 -6.71
N PHE A 135 -5.41 9.51 -7.34
CA PHE A 135 -5.39 8.54 -8.44
C PHE A 135 -5.99 7.19 -8.03
N ALA A 136 -5.63 6.67 -6.86
CA ALA A 136 -6.15 5.39 -6.38
C ALA A 136 -7.65 5.44 -6.12
N TYR A 137 -8.13 6.55 -5.54
CA TYR A 137 -9.56 6.75 -5.29
C TYR A 137 -10.37 6.79 -6.59
N GLU A 138 -9.91 7.52 -7.60
CA GLU A 138 -10.55 7.55 -8.91
C GLU A 138 -10.53 6.19 -9.62
N SER A 139 -9.47 5.40 -9.42
CA SER A 139 -9.42 4.04 -9.93
C SER A 139 -10.43 3.12 -9.23
N TRP A 140 -10.51 3.17 -7.90
CA TRP A 140 -11.47 2.36 -7.14
C TRP A 140 -12.92 2.73 -7.42
N LYS A 141 -13.23 4.00 -7.68
CA LYS A 141 -14.57 4.43 -8.11
C LYS A 141 -14.96 3.76 -9.43
N LYS A 142 -14.08 3.83 -10.44
CA LYS A 142 -14.31 3.20 -11.75
C LYS A 142 -14.50 1.69 -11.62
N ASP A 143 -13.73 1.05 -10.74
CA ASP A 143 -13.88 -0.38 -10.49
C ASP A 143 -15.23 -0.70 -9.82
N LYS A 144 -15.72 0.11 -8.87
CA LYS A 144 -17.06 -0.06 -8.29
C LYS A 144 -18.18 0.10 -9.32
N ASP A 145 -18.03 1.03 -10.26
CA ASP A 145 -18.99 1.20 -11.36
C ASP A 145 -18.96 0.02 -12.35
N ASN A 146 -17.86 -0.74 -12.38
CA ASN A 146 -17.71 -1.97 -13.17
C ASN A 146 -18.15 -3.25 -12.43
N TYR A 147 -18.53 -3.15 -11.16
CA TYR A 147 -19.09 -4.24 -10.36
C TYR A 147 -20.45 -3.84 -9.78
N ALA A 148 -21.46 -3.73 -10.65
CA ALA A 148 -22.83 -3.96 -10.21
C ALA A 148 -22.97 -5.46 -9.91
N ILE A 149 -23.42 -5.79 -8.69
CA ILE A 149 -23.86 -7.15 -8.33
C ILE A 149 -25.16 -7.45 -9.06
#